data_AF-A0A7W1EGC9-F1
#
_entry.id   AF-A0A7W1EGC9-F1
#
_cell.length_a   1.000
_cell.length_b   1.000
_cell.length_c   1.000
_cell.angle_alpha   90.00
_cell.angle_beta   90.00
_cell.angle_gamma   90.00
#
_symmetry.space_group_name_H-M   'P 1'
#
loop_
_entity.id
_entity.type
_entity.pdbx_description
1 polymer ?
#
loop_
_entity_poly.entity_id
_entity_poly.type
_entity_poly.pdbx_seq_one_letter_code
_entity_poly.pdbx_strand_id
1 'polypeptide(L)'
;MSKKPSKGGSPTIDMTPMVDLAFLLVTFFMLTASFRMAEPVTVDPPSSIGDVLLPENHIMVTVDDNGRVFFGISNPVAKMNALKELGAKYKVNFSPEQIKKFSGLTSFGVDIKDLPRYIDSKEEERQKFQPQKGVPLDT
;
A
#
# COMPACT_ATOMS: atom_id res chain seq x y z
N MET A 1 39.27 -61.21 -30.77
CA MET A 1 37.97 -60.54 -30.51
C MET A 1 38.26 -59.21 -29.84
N SER A 2 38.01 -58.08 -30.53
CA SER A 2 38.34 -56.74 -30.04
C SER A 2 37.13 -56.11 -29.33
N LYS A 3 37.29 -55.74 -28.05
CA LYS A 3 36.33 -54.95 -27.26
C LYS A 3 36.35 -53.50 -27.75
N LYS A 4 35.23 -52.99 -28.25
CA LYS A 4 35.03 -51.55 -28.49
C LYS A 4 34.68 -50.85 -27.16
N PRO A 5 35.34 -49.74 -26.78
CA PRO A 5 34.99 -49.01 -25.56
C PRO A 5 33.77 -48.11 -25.82
N SER A 6 32.78 -48.19 -24.93
CA SER A 6 31.67 -47.23 -24.86
C SER A 6 32.18 -45.92 -24.26
N LYS A 7 32.38 -44.90 -25.09
CA LYS A 7 32.62 -43.53 -24.60
C LYS A 7 31.29 -42.94 -24.14
N GLY A 8 30.97 -43.12 -22.87
CA GLY A 8 29.99 -42.30 -22.16
C GLY A 8 30.61 -40.94 -21.89
N GLY A 9 30.37 -39.96 -22.78
CA GLY A 9 30.58 -38.56 -22.48
C GLY A 9 29.27 -37.98 -21.97
N SER A 10 29.26 -37.40 -20.77
CA SER A 10 28.11 -36.62 -20.28
C SER A 10 27.76 -35.54 -21.31
N PRO A 11 26.50 -35.41 -21.74
CA PRO A 11 26.10 -34.37 -22.68
C PRO A 11 26.41 -33.01 -22.07
N THR A 12 27.10 -32.15 -22.83
CA THR A 12 27.37 -30.77 -22.45
C THR A 12 26.05 -30.01 -22.41
N ILE A 13 25.65 -29.56 -21.23
CA ILE A 13 24.44 -28.77 -21.04
C ILE A 13 24.68 -27.38 -21.65
N ASP A 14 23.91 -27.04 -22.68
CA ASP A 14 23.89 -25.69 -23.24
C ASP A 14 23.18 -24.76 -22.25
N MET A 15 23.90 -23.74 -21.78
CA MET A 15 23.40 -22.77 -20.81
C MET A 15 22.56 -21.67 -21.46
N THR A 16 22.68 -21.49 -22.77
CA THR A 16 21.96 -20.46 -23.54
C THR A 16 20.44 -20.52 -23.32
N PRO A 17 19.78 -21.70 -23.46
CA PRO A 17 18.34 -21.80 -23.17
C PRO A 17 18.00 -21.64 -21.68
N MET A 18 18.92 -21.98 -20.76
CA MET A 18 18.68 -21.82 -19.32
C MET A 18 18.73 -20.35 -18.90
N VAL A 19 19.65 -19.56 -19.47
CA VAL A 19 19.80 -18.13 -19.21
C VAL A 19 18.61 -17.36 -19.79
N ASP A 20 18.12 -17.74 -20.97
CA ASP A 20 16.93 -17.10 -21.58
C ASP A 20 15.66 -17.35 -20.76
N LEU A 21 15.45 -18.59 -20.29
CA LEU A 21 14.35 -18.92 -19.38
C LEU A 21 14.44 -18.12 -18.07
N ALA A 22 15.63 -17.98 -17.50
CA ALA A 22 15.84 -17.22 -16.28
C ALA A 22 15.53 -15.72 -16.50
N PHE A 23 15.92 -15.16 -17.63
CA PHE A 23 15.65 -13.75 -17.96
C PHE A 23 14.15 -13.50 -18.21
N LEU A 24 13.46 -14.43 -18.85
CA LEU A 24 12.01 -14.39 -19.02
C LEU A 24 11.28 -14.40 -17.67
N LEU A 25 11.74 -15.21 -16.71
CA LEU A 25 11.15 -15.23 -15.37
C LEU A 25 11.42 -13.96 -14.58
N VAL A 26 12.64 -13.41 -14.64
CA VAL A 26 12.98 -12.15 -13.96
C VAL A 26 12.15 -11.01 -14.53
N THR A 27 12.02 -10.91 -15.85
CA THR A 27 11.20 -9.86 -16.49
C THR A 27 9.71 -10.03 -16.18
N PHE A 28 9.20 -11.26 -16.21
CA PHE A 28 7.83 -11.56 -15.80
C PHE A 28 7.55 -11.17 -14.34
N PHE A 29 8.42 -11.54 -13.40
CA PHE A 29 8.27 -11.18 -11.99
C PHE A 29 8.45 -9.68 -11.75
N MET A 30 9.37 -9.01 -12.46
CA MET A 30 9.50 -7.55 -12.37
C MET A 30 8.26 -6.81 -12.87
N LEU A 31 7.63 -7.28 -13.96
CA LEU A 31 6.42 -6.64 -14.51
C LEU A 31 5.15 -6.96 -13.72
N THR A 32 5.10 -8.12 -13.07
CA THR A 32 3.95 -8.53 -12.24
C THR A 32 4.08 -8.11 -10.78
N ALA A 33 5.26 -7.70 -10.33
CA ALA A 33 5.46 -7.14 -9.00
C ALA A 33 4.63 -5.85 -8.86
N SER A 34 3.63 -5.90 -7.99
CA SER A 34 2.91 -4.71 -7.56
C SER A 34 3.63 -4.09 -6.37
N PHE A 35 3.97 -2.81 -6.46
CA PHE A 35 4.43 -2.06 -5.30
C PHE A 35 3.31 -2.02 -4.26
N ARG A 36 3.53 -2.66 -3.10
CA ARG A 36 2.68 -2.42 -1.94
C ARG A 36 2.92 -0.99 -1.48
N MET A 37 1.88 -0.16 -1.50
CA MET A 37 1.96 1.17 -0.90
C MET A 37 2.27 1.00 0.59
N ALA A 38 3.25 1.75 1.10
CA ALA A 38 3.61 1.67 2.50
C ALA A 38 2.43 2.13 3.35
N GLU A 39 1.86 1.22 4.12
CA GLU A 39 0.81 1.57 5.08
C GLU A 39 1.45 2.32 6.25
N PRO A 40 0.84 3.42 6.72
CA PRO A 40 1.42 4.28 7.73
C PRO A 40 1.62 3.61 9.11
N VAL A 41 0.97 2.48 9.37
CA VAL A 41 1.07 1.72 10.62
C VAL A 41 1.19 0.24 10.28
N THR A 42 2.17 -0.45 10.87
CA THR A 42 2.25 -1.91 10.84
C THR A 42 1.19 -2.48 11.78
N VAL A 43 0.10 -3.00 11.23
CA VAL A 43 -0.96 -3.64 12.00
C VAL A 43 -0.67 -5.14 12.08
N ASP A 44 -0.44 -5.66 13.29
CA ASP A 44 -0.43 -7.11 13.53
C ASP A 44 -1.84 -7.55 13.95
N PRO A 45 -2.66 -8.12 13.05
CA PRO A 45 -3.98 -8.57 13.41
C PRO A 45 -3.90 -9.77 14.38
N PRO A 46 -4.83 -9.88 15.35
CA PRO A 46 -4.92 -11.07 16.19
C PRO A 46 -5.25 -12.31 15.37
N SER A 47 -4.91 -13.50 15.88
CA SER A 47 -5.01 -14.82 15.21
C SER A 47 -6.37 -15.22 14.60
N SER A 48 -7.41 -14.40 14.78
CA SER A 48 -8.72 -14.59 14.16
C SER A 48 -8.78 -13.87 12.81
N ILE A 49 -8.27 -14.53 11.77
CA ILE A 49 -8.43 -14.09 10.39
C ILE A 49 -9.79 -14.61 9.92
N GLY A 50 -10.83 -13.78 10.02
CA GLY A 50 -12.04 -14.04 9.26
C GLY A 50 -11.70 -13.78 7.79
N ASP A 51 -11.55 -14.82 6.98
CA ASP A 51 -11.41 -14.72 5.52
C ASP A 51 -12.75 -14.27 4.91
N VAL A 52 -13.16 -13.06 5.25
CA VAL A 52 -14.29 -12.38 4.62
C VAL A 52 -13.69 -11.50 3.55
N LEU A 53 -14.03 -11.78 2.29
CA LEU A 53 -13.69 -10.91 1.18
C LEU A 53 -14.24 -9.50 1.50
N LEU A 54 -13.34 -8.55 1.70
CA LEU A 54 -13.71 -7.16 1.92
C LEU A 54 -14.46 -6.67 0.68
N PRO A 55 -15.63 -6.05 0.84
CA PRO A 55 -16.35 -5.47 -0.28
C PRO A 55 -15.50 -4.36 -0.91
N GLU A 56 -15.64 -4.16 -2.23
CA GLU A 56 -14.88 -3.14 -2.97
C GLU A 56 -15.04 -1.73 -2.37
N ASN A 57 -16.25 -1.43 -1.88
CA ASN A 57 -16.56 -0.18 -1.18
C ASN A 57 -16.62 -0.42 0.32
N HIS A 58 -15.57 -0.04 1.03
CA HIS A 58 -15.50 -0.13 2.48
C HIS A 58 -14.81 1.09 3.09
N ILE A 59 -15.10 1.30 4.37
CA ILE A 59 -14.38 2.24 5.23
C ILE A 59 -13.63 1.38 6.23
N MET A 60 -12.32 1.59 6.29
CA MET A 60 -11.43 0.94 7.24
C MET A 60 -11.16 1.91 8.40
N VAL A 61 -11.36 1.43 9.61
CA VAL A 61 -11.01 2.16 10.84
C VAL A 61 -9.95 1.34 11.54
N THR A 62 -8.75 1.90 11.65
CA THR A 62 -7.62 1.25 12.30
C THR A 62 -7.37 1.93 13.63
N VAL A 63 -7.26 1.13 14.69
CA VAL A 63 -6.92 1.60 16.04
C VAL A 63 -5.58 0.98 16.41
N ASP A 64 -4.61 1.83 16.73
CA ASP A 64 -3.29 1.43 17.20
C ASP A 64 -3.31 1.14 18.72
N ASP A 65 -2.29 0.45 19.23
CA ASP A 65 -2.14 0.08 20.66
C ASP A 65 -2.21 1.30 21.59
N ASN A 66 -1.85 2.48 21.08
CA ASN A 66 -1.92 3.75 21.80
C ASN A 66 -3.32 4.41 21.78
N GLY A 67 -4.36 3.71 21.28
CA GLY A 67 -5.73 4.22 21.15
C GLY A 67 -5.92 5.25 20.04
N ARG A 68 -4.96 5.37 19.11
CA ARG A 68 -5.00 6.35 18.01
C ARG A 68 -5.82 5.80 16.86
N VAL A 69 -6.73 6.61 16.32
CA VAL A 69 -7.65 6.20 15.25
C VAL A 69 -7.21 6.75 13.89
N PHE A 70 -7.22 5.87 12.89
CA PHE A 70 -6.92 6.16 11.50
C PHE A 70 -8.08 5.71 10.60
N PHE A 71 -8.34 6.45 9.53
CA PHE A 71 -9.40 6.16 8.58
C PHE A 71 -8.81 5.87 7.20
N GLY A 72 -9.35 4.83 6.55
CA GLY A 72 -9.14 4.50 5.14
C GLY A 72 -10.49 4.43 4.43
N ILE A 73 -10.59 5.00 3.24
CA ILE A 73 -11.78 4.88 2.38
C ILE A 73 -11.32 4.25 1.07
N SER A 74 -11.87 3.10 0.69
CA SER A 74 -11.43 2.39 -0.51
C SER A 74 -11.78 3.14 -1.80
N ASN A 75 -12.99 3.72 -1.85
CA ASN A 75 -13.50 4.40 -3.03
C ASN A 75 -12.95 5.85 -3.16
N PRO A 76 -12.20 6.19 -4.24
CA PRO A 76 -11.63 7.52 -4.42
C PRO A 76 -12.67 8.64 -4.54
N VAL A 77 -13.82 8.36 -5.18
CA VAL A 77 -14.90 9.35 -5.34
C VAL A 77 -15.56 9.64 -4.00
N ALA A 78 -15.85 8.59 -3.22
CA ALA A 78 -16.38 8.74 -1.87
C ALA A 78 -15.41 9.53 -0.98
N LYS A 79 -14.09 9.26 -1.11
CA LYS A 79 -13.04 9.97 -0.38
C LYS A 79 -12.98 11.46 -0.72
N MET A 80 -13.12 11.83 -1.99
CA MET A 80 -13.20 13.24 -2.41
C MET A 80 -14.44 13.94 -1.87
N ASN A 81 -15.60 13.26 -1.89
CA ASN A 81 -16.85 13.82 -1.38
C ASN A 81 -16.79 14.00 0.14
N ALA A 82 -16.28 13.00 0.87
CA ALA A 82 -16.06 13.08 2.30
C ALA A 82 -15.16 14.27 2.67
N LEU A 83 -14.06 14.48 1.94
CA LEU A 83 -13.18 15.63 2.19
C LEU A 83 -13.88 16.98 1.98
N LYS A 84 -14.75 17.10 0.95
CA LYS A 84 -15.54 18.31 0.70
C LYS A 84 -16.52 18.58 1.83
N GLU A 85 -17.23 17.56 2.30
CA GLU A 85 -18.16 17.66 3.43
C GLU A 85 -17.44 18.02 4.73
N LEU A 86 -16.29 17.42 4.99
CA LEU A 86 -15.44 17.77 6.13
C LEU A 86 -14.95 19.22 6.05
N GLY A 87 -14.51 19.68 4.89
CA GLY A 87 -14.12 21.06 4.66
C GLY A 87 -15.26 22.05 4.95
N ALA A 88 -16.47 21.74 4.49
CA ALA A 88 -17.66 22.55 4.77
C ALA A 88 -18.02 22.57 6.26
N LYS A 89 -17.99 21.40 6.93
CA LYS A 89 -18.35 21.26 8.35
C LYS A 89 -17.36 21.97 9.27
N TYR A 90 -16.07 21.80 9.03
CA TYR A 90 -14.98 22.34 9.86
C TYR A 90 -14.43 23.69 9.36
N LYS A 91 -15.03 24.26 8.30
CA LYS A 91 -14.62 25.53 7.67
C LYS A 91 -13.16 25.52 7.21
N VAL A 92 -12.69 24.38 6.73
CA VAL A 92 -11.35 24.20 6.15
C VAL A 92 -11.46 24.19 4.63
N ASN A 93 -10.69 25.03 3.97
CA ASN A 93 -10.74 25.16 2.52
C ASN A 93 -9.67 24.25 1.88
N PHE A 94 -10.10 23.34 1.01
CA PHE A 94 -9.19 22.46 0.26
C PHE A 94 -9.11 22.90 -1.20
N SER A 95 -7.89 22.95 -1.75
CA SER A 95 -7.70 23.24 -3.17
C SER A 95 -8.12 22.04 -4.04
N PRO A 96 -8.48 22.24 -5.33
CA PRO A 96 -8.77 21.14 -6.23
C PRO A 96 -7.62 20.12 -6.34
N GLU A 97 -6.38 20.60 -6.24
CA GLU A 97 -5.18 19.76 -6.24
C GLU A 97 -5.07 18.91 -4.97
N GLN A 98 -5.36 19.49 -3.81
CA GLN A 98 -5.37 18.76 -2.54
C GLN A 98 -6.44 17.67 -2.53
N ILE A 99 -7.63 17.94 -3.06
CA ILE A 99 -8.71 16.94 -3.15
C ILE A 99 -8.28 15.76 -4.02
N LYS A 100 -7.60 16.03 -5.15
CA LYS A 100 -7.08 14.98 -6.04
C LYS A 100 -5.91 14.22 -5.41
N LYS A 101 -5.02 14.89 -4.67
CA LYS A 101 -3.94 14.22 -3.93
C LYS A 101 -4.52 13.31 -2.83
N PHE A 102 -5.52 13.79 -2.10
CA PHE A 102 -6.17 13.05 -1.02
C PHE A 102 -6.86 11.78 -1.52
N SER A 103 -7.44 11.79 -2.73
CA SER A 103 -8.08 10.60 -3.31
C SER A 103 -7.12 9.40 -3.42
N GLY A 104 -5.82 9.66 -3.62
CA GLY A 104 -4.77 8.65 -3.74
C GLY A 104 -4.15 8.18 -2.42
N LEU A 105 -4.47 8.80 -1.28
CA LEU A 105 -3.96 8.36 0.03
C LEU A 105 -4.66 7.08 0.48
N THR A 106 -3.92 6.10 1.01
CA THR A 106 -4.49 4.85 1.53
C THR A 106 -5.27 5.09 2.82
N SER A 107 -4.63 5.76 3.79
CA SER A 107 -5.22 6.12 5.06
C SER A 107 -4.71 7.48 5.58
N PHE A 108 -5.46 8.06 6.51
CA PHE A 108 -5.15 9.32 7.16
C PHE A 108 -5.56 9.27 8.64
N GLY A 109 -4.83 9.97 9.49
CA GLY A 109 -5.07 10.03 10.93
C GLY A 109 -4.44 11.26 11.54
N VAL A 110 -4.93 12.43 11.12
CA VAL A 110 -4.51 13.75 11.61
C VAL A 110 -5.73 14.60 11.90
N ASP A 111 -5.57 15.66 12.69
CA ASP A 111 -6.60 16.67 12.90
C ASP A 111 -6.99 17.33 11.57
N ILE A 112 -8.25 17.71 11.42
CA ILE A 112 -8.78 18.41 10.25
C ILE A 112 -8.02 19.71 9.94
N LYS A 113 -7.46 20.36 10.97
CA LYS A 113 -6.65 21.58 10.84
C LYS A 113 -5.30 21.32 10.18
N ASP A 114 -4.71 20.16 10.45
CA ASP A 114 -3.41 19.76 9.91
C ASP A 114 -3.53 19.00 8.59
N LEU A 115 -4.75 18.57 8.23
CA LEU A 115 -5.04 17.79 7.03
C LEU A 115 -4.55 18.45 5.72
N PRO A 116 -4.71 19.77 5.48
CA PRO A 116 -4.16 20.41 4.28
C PRO A 116 -2.64 20.24 4.17
N ARG A 117 -1.93 20.46 5.30
CA ARG A 117 -0.47 20.33 5.37
C ARG A 117 -0.04 18.88 5.19
N TYR A 118 -0.79 17.95 5.76
CA TYR A 118 -0.56 16.51 5.60
C TYR A 118 -0.68 16.06 4.13
N ILE A 119 -1.71 16.53 3.42
CA ILE A 119 -1.91 16.23 2.00
C ILE A 119 -0.74 16.73 1.14
N ASP A 120 -0.22 17.92 1.43
CA ASP A 120 0.87 18.52 0.67
C ASP A 120 2.26 17.98 1.03
N SER A 121 2.42 17.38 2.21
CA SER A 121 3.68 16.78 2.64
C SER A 121 4.06 15.53 1.83
N LYS A 122 5.36 15.26 1.74
CA LYS A 122 5.91 14.05 1.11
C LYS A 122 5.77 12.84 2.04
N GLU A 123 5.83 11.63 1.50
CA GLU A 123 5.63 10.37 2.25
C GLU A 123 6.54 10.26 3.50
N GLU A 124 7.81 10.62 3.38
CA GLU A 124 8.76 10.66 4.51
C GLU A 124 8.38 11.66 5.60
N GLU A 125 7.77 12.78 5.22
CA GLU A 125 7.29 13.80 6.17
C GLU A 125 5.98 13.37 6.81
N ARG A 126 5.11 12.65 6.10
CA ARG A 126 3.88 12.06 6.64
C ARG A 126 4.16 11.05 7.74
N GLN A 127 5.26 10.30 7.65
CA GLN A 127 5.69 9.44 8.75
C GLN A 127 6.13 10.23 9.98
N LYS A 128 6.62 11.47 9.82
CA LYS A 128 6.96 12.37 10.94
C LYS A 128 5.75 13.09 11.54
N PHE A 129 4.66 13.22 10.77
CA PHE A 129 3.36 13.58 11.35
C PHE A 129 2.87 12.50 12.32
N GLN A 130 3.37 11.27 12.21
CA GLN A 130 3.26 10.28 13.28
C GLN A 130 4.45 10.48 14.23
N PRO A 131 4.23 10.71 15.54
CA PRO A 131 3.10 10.24 16.34
C PRO A 131 2.15 11.36 16.80
N GLN A 132 1.72 12.29 15.94
CA GLN A 132 0.75 13.31 16.32
C GLN A 132 -0.70 12.82 16.15
N LYS A 133 -1.17 12.19 17.22
CA LYS A 133 -2.56 12.19 17.75
C LYS A 133 -3.67 11.39 17.06
N GLY A 134 -3.51 10.87 15.85
CA GLY A 134 -4.64 10.22 15.17
C GLY A 134 -5.78 11.24 14.95
N VAL A 135 -6.95 10.78 14.50
CA VAL A 135 -8.12 11.68 14.50
C VAL A 135 -8.54 11.98 15.95
N PRO A 136 -8.77 13.25 16.33
CA PRO A 136 -9.21 13.61 17.67
C PRO A 136 -10.49 12.86 18.07
N LEU A 137 -10.49 12.29 19.28
CA LEU A 137 -11.63 11.61 19.87
C LEU A 137 -12.32 12.55 20.86
N ASP A 138 -13.66 12.62 20.80
CA ASP A 138 -14.47 13.25 21.84
C ASP A 138 -14.54 12.29 23.04
N THR A 139 -13.54 12.36 23.93
CA THR A 139 -13.55 11.72 25.25
C THR A 139 -13.41 12.78 26.33
#